data_AF-A0A950TN83-F1
#
_entry.id   AF-A0A950TN83-F1
#
_cell.length_a   1.000
_cell.length_b   1.000
_cell.length_c   1.000
_cell.angle_alpha   90.00
_cell.angle_beta   90.00
_cell.angle_gamma   90.00
#
_symmetry.space_group_name_H-M   'P 1'
#
loop_
_entity.id
_entity.type
_entity.pdbx_description
1 polymer ?
#
loop_
_entity_poly.entity_id
_entity_poly.type
_entity_poly.pdbx_seq_one_letter_code
_entity_poly.pdbx_strand_id
1 'polypeptide(L)'
;MTRPKKLIIGGMSLFLLSIIGGLVGTVAGIHYSFDYLSANEAAGIGPVGSGIRWALISTILGVVGSAIGLLVIAVRVAKARRIP
;
A
#
# COMPACT_ATOMS: atom_id res chain seq x y z
N MET A 1 -9.16 31.67 7.63
CA MET A 1 -9.52 30.68 6.58
C MET A 1 -8.25 30.08 5.97
N THR A 2 -7.79 28.88 6.36
CA THR A 2 -6.53 28.26 5.84
C THR A 2 -6.60 26.74 5.60
N ARG A 3 -7.79 26.12 5.65
CA ARG A 3 -7.94 24.65 5.78
C ARG A 3 -7.81 23.75 4.53
N PRO A 4 -7.90 24.20 3.26
CA PRO A 4 -7.92 23.26 2.13
C PRO A 4 -6.54 22.66 1.80
N LYS A 5 -5.46 23.42 1.94
CA LYS A 5 -4.10 22.99 1.56
C LYS A 5 -3.58 21.86 2.45
N LYS A 6 -3.75 21.96 3.77
CA LYS A 6 -3.29 20.92 4.73
C LYS A 6 -3.97 19.57 4.52
N LEU A 7 -5.24 19.55 4.10
CA LEU A 7 -5.97 18.30 3.88
C LEU A 7 -5.61 17.60 2.56
N ILE A 8 -5.28 18.37 1.50
CA ILE A 8 -4.80 17.80 0.23
C ILE A 8 -3.43 17.15 0.44
N ILE A 9 -2.55 17.81 1.20
CA ILE A 9 -1.25 17.25 1.59
C ILE A 9 -1.44 15.94 2.35
N GLY A 10 -2.36 15.88 3.31
CA GLY A 10 -2.67 14.64 4.06
C GLY A 10 -3.15 13.49 3.17
N GLY A 11 -4.04 13.77 2.21
CA GLY A 11 -4.50 12.76 1.25
C GLY A 11 -3.37 12.27 0.33
N MET A 12 -2.47 13.17 -0.07
CA MET A 12 -1.32 12.83 -0.92
C MET A 12 -0.26 12.03 -0.15
N SER A 13 -0.02 12.36 1.12
CA SER A 13 0.82 11.56 2.00
C SER A 13 0.24 10.16 2.20
N LEU A 14 -1.07 10.03 2.46
CA LEU A 14 -1.72 8.72 2.59
C LEU A 14 -1.60 7.90 1.31
N PHE A 15 -1.82 8.52 0.14
CA PHE A 15 -1.67 7.88 -1.16
C PHE A 15 -0.25 7.31 -1.36
N LEU A 16 0.76 8.15 -1.19
CA LEU A 16 2.16 7.76 -1.42
C LEU A 16 2.66 6.74 -0.39
N LEU A 17 2.37 6.95 0.88
CA LEU A 17 2.79 6.04 1.95
C LEU A 17 2.13 4.66 1.81
N SER A 18 0.89 4.59 1.33
CA SER A 18 0.22 3.32 1.09
C SER A 18 0.87 2.54 -0.04
N ILE A 19 1.22 3.21 -1.15
CA ILE A 19 1.93 2.56 -2.27
C ILE A 19 3.30 2.04 -1.81
N ILE A 20 4.07 2.89 -1.14
CA ILE A 20 5.42 2.53 -0.67
C ILE A 20 5.32 1.40 0.37
N GLY A 21 4.43 1.51 1.34
CA GLY A 21 4.23 0.49 2.37
C GLY A 21 3.80 -0.86 1.78
N GLY A 22 2.87 -0.85 0.81
CA GLY A 22 2.47 -2.04 0.08
C GLY A 22 3.66 -2.68 -0.63
N LEU A 23 4.43 -1.90 -1.39
CA LEU A 23 5.59 -2.39 -2.15
C LEU A 23 6.68 -2.98 -1.23
N VAL A 24 6.99 -2.29 -0.12
CA VAL A 24 7.97 -2.77 0.86
C VAL A 24 7.51 -4.09 1.49
N GLY A 25 6.23 -4.19 1.87
CA GLY A 25 5.68 -5.44 2.39
C GLY A 25 5.69 -6.58 1.36
N THR A 26 5.45 -6.27 0.09
CA THR A 26 5.56 -7.24 -1.01
C THR A 26 7.00 -7.76 -1.15
N VAL A 27 7.99 -6.86 -1.20
CA VAL A 27 9.40 -7.23 -1.31
C VAL A 27 9.83 -8.07 -0.11
N ALA A 28 9.44 -7.68 1.10
CA ALA A 28 9.75 -8.43 2.32
C ALA A 28 9.14 -9.83 2.32
N GLY A 29 7.86 -9.97 1.92
CA GLY A 29 7.20 -11.27 1.83
C GLY A 29 7.84 -12.20 0.80
N ILE A 30 8.23 -11.66 -0.36
CA ILE A 30 8.94 -12.41 -1.41
C ILE A 30 10.34 -12.83 -0.92
N HIS A 31 11.08 -11.92 -0.30
CA HIS A 31 12.40 -12.22 0.26
C HIS A 31 12.33 -13.35 1.28
N TYR A 32 11.36 -13.28 2.20
CA TYR A 32 11.10 -14.35 3.16
C TYR A 32 10.83 -15.67 2.45
N SER A 33 9.96 -15.70 1.44
CA SER A 33 9.70 -16.92 0.66
C SER A 33 10.97 -17.54 0.06
N PHE A 34 11.87 -16.71 -0.48
CA PHE A 34 13.15 -17.19 -1.02
C PHE A 34 14.12 -17.67 0.05
N ASP A 35 14.14 -17.03 1.23
CA ASP A 35 14.96 -17.48 2.34
C ASP A 35 14.54 -18.88 2.79
N TYR A 36 13.23 -19.17 2.85
CA TYR A 36 12.73 -20.53 3.16
C TYR A 36 13.10 -21.56 2.10
N LEU A 37 13.00 -21.20 0.81
CA LEU A 37 13.45 -22.04 -0.29
C LEU A 37 14.94 -22.36 -0.18
N SER A 38 15.76 -21.36 0.13
CA SER A 38 17.21 -21.51 0.25
C SER A 38 17.63 -22.35 1.46
N ALA A 39 16.91 -22.20 2.59
CA ALA A 39 17.24 -22.91 3.83
C ALA A 39 16.76 -24.36 3.81
N ASN A 40 15.63 -24.65 3.18
CA ASN A 40 15.09 -26.01 3.07
C ASN A 40 14.29 -26.17 1.77
N GLU A 41 14.98 -26.45 0.67
CA GLU A 41 14.36 -26.67 -0.64
C GLU A 41 13.32 -27.81 -0.63
N ALA A 42 13.48 -28.77 0.30
CA ALA A 42 12.57 -29.89 0.52
C ALA A 42 11.43 -29.63 1.53
N ALA A 43 11.38 -28.47 2.22
CA ALA A 43 10.34 -28.17 3.22
C ALA A 43 8.93 -28.00 2.63
N GLY A 44 8.80 -28.08 1.31
CA GLY A 44 7.54 -27.98 0.60
C GLY A 44 7.00 -26.56 0.52
N ILE A 45 5.80 -26.44 -0.06
CA ILE A 45 5.22 -25.16 -0.48
C ILE A 45 4.65 -24.36 0.72
N GLY A 46 4.50 -24.97 1.90
CA GLY A 46 3.85 -24.33 3.06
C GLY A 46 4.53 -23.02 3.51
N PRO A 47 5.83 -23.05 3.87
CA PRO A 47 6.56 -21.85 4.29
C PRO A 47 6.70 -20.81 3.18
N VAL A 48 6.96 -21.26 1.94
CA VAL A 48 7.06 -20.42 0.74
C VAL A 48 5.74 -19.70 0.47
N GLY A 49 4.64 -20.43 0.54
CA GLY A 49 3.29 -19.92 0.35
C GLY A 49 2.89 -18.91 1.42
N SER A 50 3.42 -19.03 2.63
CA SER A 50 3.22 -18.04 3.70
C SER A 50 3.81 -16.67 3.31
N GLY A 51 5.07 -16.62 2.84
CA GLY A 51 5.69 -15.37 2.41
C GLY A 51 5.00 -14.75 1.19
N ILE A 52 4.57 -15.57 0.22
CA ILE A 52 3.79 -15.11 -0.94
C ILE A 52 2.45 -14.54 -0.49
N ARG A 53 1.76 -15.21 0.44
CA ARG A 53 0.50 -14.70 1.02
C ARG A 53 0.70 -13.34 1.68
N TRP A 54 1.78 -13.17 2.45
CA TRP A 54 2.13 -11.87 3.04
C TRP A 54 2.40 -10.80 1.99
N ALA A 55 3.09 -11.16 0.91
CA ALA A 55 3.37 -10.24 -0.18
C ALA A 55 2.07 -9.76 -0.85
N LEU A 56 1.13 -10.68 -1.11
CA LEU A 56 -0.18 -10.36 -1.70
C LEU A 56 -1.04 -9.49 -0.78
N ILE A 57 -1.09 -9.81 0.52
CA ILE A 57 -1.84 -9.01 1.51
C ILE A 57 -1.28 -7.59 1.57
N SER A 58 0.05 -7.44 1.57
CA SER A 58 0.71 -6.13 1.58
C SER A 58 0.35 -5.31 0.34
N THR A 59 0.35 -5.92 -0.85
CA THR A 59 -0.09 -5.26 -2.08
C THR A 59 -1.54 -4.80 -1.98
N ILE A 60 -2.44 -5.65 -1.49
CA ILE A 60 -3.86 -5.31 -1.34
C ILE A 60 -4.02 -4.11 -0.41
N LEU A 61 -3.35 -4.11 0.75
CA LEU A 61 -3.41 -3.01 1.71
C LEU A 61 -2.87 -1.71 1.10
N GLY A 62 -1.76 -1.78 0.35
CA GLY A 62 -1.20 -0.62 -0.34
C GLY A 62 -2.14 -0.04 -1.40
N VAL A 63 -2.75 -0.91 -2.22
CA VAL A 63 -3.74 -0.51 -3.23
C VAL A 63 -4.96 0.13 -2.58
N VAL A 64 -5.55 -0.50 -1.55
CA VAL A 64 -6.72 0.03 -0.84
C VAL A 64 -6.40 1.37 -0.19
N GLY A 65 -5.26 1.49 0.50
CA GLY A 65 -4.83 2.76 1.11
C GLY A 65 -4.62 3.85 0.06
N SER A 66 -4.04 3.52 -1.08
CA SER A 66 -3.86 4.47 -2.19
C SER A 66 -5.21 4.92 -2.77
N ALA A 67 -6.16 4.00 -2.97
CA ALA A 67 -7.49 4.33 -3.48
C ALA A 67 -8.23 5.29 -2.54
N ILE A 68 -8.12 5.07 -1.23
CA ILE A 68 -8.67 5.98 -0.20
C ILE A 68 -8.00 7.35 -0.27
N GLY A 69 -6.67 7.40 -0.34
CA GLY A 69 -5.92 8.65 -0.48
C GLY A 69 -6.36 9.45 -1.71
N LEU A 70 -6.49 8.78 -2.86
CA LEU A 70 -6.93 9.37 -4.11
C LEU A 70 -8.38 9.89 -4.03
N LEU A 71 -9.28 9.11 -3.42
CA LEU A 71 -10.68 9.51 -3.21
C LEU A 71 -10.77 10.78 -2.36
N VAL A 72 -9.99 10.86 -1.28
CA VAL A 72 -9.92 12.05 -0.43
C VAL A 72 -9.46 13.27 -1.25
N ILE A 73 -8.41 13.13 -2.07
CA ILE A 73 -7.96 14.23 -2.94
C ILE A 73 -9.05 14.63 -3.94
N ALA A 74 -9.65 13.67 -4.64
CA ALA A 74 -10.66 13.91 -5.66
C ALA A 74 -11.89 14.66 -5.12
N VAL A 75 -12.44 14.22 -3.98
CA VAL A 75 -13.58 14.88 -3.31
C VAL A 75 -13.24 16.33 -2.94
N ARG A 76 -12.01 16.59 -2.50
CA ARG A 76 -11.57 17.93 -2.08
C ARG A 76 -11.36 18.86 -3.26
N VAL A 77 -10.76 18.36 -4.34
CA VAL A 77 -10.62 19.11 -5.60
C VAL A 77 -12.00 19.43 -6.17
N ALA A 78 -12.91 18.46 -6.20
CA ALA A 78 -14.29 18.68 -6.65
C ALA A 78 -15.01 19.74 -5.80
N LYS A 79 -14.84 19.71 -4.48
CA LYS A 79 -15.42 20.73 -3.58
C LYS A 79 -14.80 22.12 -3.80
N ALA A 80 -13.49 22.21 -4.03
CA ALA A 80 -12.83 23.48 -4.33
C ALA A 80 -13.26 24.09 -5.66
N ARG A 81 -13.56 23.24 -6.67
CA ARG A 81 -14.05 23.67 -7.98
C ARG A 81 -15.55 24.05 -8.01
N ARG A 82 -16.32 23.65 -7.00
CA ARG A 82 -17.77 23.95 -6.88
C ARG A 82 -18.08 25.20 -6.04
N ILE A 83 -17.07 25.99 -5.67
CA ILE A 83 -17.28 27.29 -5.02
C ILE A 83 -17.48 28.32 -6.14
N PRO A 84 -18.64 29.00 -6.25
CA PRO A 84 -18.81 30.13 -7.17
C PRO A 84 -17.87 31.29 -6.81
#